data_AF-Q55218-F1
#
_entry.id   AF-Q55218-F1
#
_cell.length_a   1.000
_cell.length_b   1.000
_cell.length_c   1.000
_cell.angle_alpha   90.00
_cell.angle_beta   90.00
_cell.angle_gamma   90.00
#
_symmetry.space_group_name_H-M   'P 1'
#
loop_
_entity.id
_entity.type
_entity.pdbx_description
1 polymer ?
#
loop_
_entity_poly.entity_id
_entity_poly.type
_entity_poly.pdbx_seq_one_letter_code
_entity_poly.pdbx_strand_id
1 'polypeptide(L)'
;MTMPTPTSAPPAAPTNSELGRHLLTVRGFHFVFGALGDPYARRLRGEADHLSLGELVRDRGPLHRSALGTWVTADGETSAGLLDDPLLGPRHPASEGLQ
;
A
#
# COMPACT_ATOMS: atom_id res chain seq x y z
N MET A 1 -37.41 -11.40 -24.22
CA MET A 1 -36.63 -12.58 -23.82
C MET A 1 -35.58 -12.08 -22.85
N THR A 2 -35.89 -12.10 -21.54
CA THR A 2 -35.08 -11.45 -20.50
C THR A 2 -34.07 -12.48 -19.97
N MET A 3 -32.78 -12.23 -20.18
CA MET A 3 -31.71 -13.09 -19.66
C MET A 3 -31.58 -12.85 -18.14
N PRO A 4 -31.51 -13.91 -17.31
CA PRO A 4 -31.23 -13.73 -15.89
C PRO A 4 -29.79 -13.25 -15.71
N THR A 5 -29.63 -12.11 -15.06
CA THR A 5 -28.33 -11.63 -14.57
C THR A 5 -27.78 -12.68 -13.59
N PRO A 6 -26.55 -13.20 -13.75
CA PRO A 6 -25.99 -14.09 -12.76
C PRO A 6 -25.75 -13.29 -11.47
N THR A 7 -26.52 -13.60 -10.43
CA THR A 7 -26.20 -13.21 -9.06
C THR A 7 -24.84 -13.82 -8.73
N SER A 8 -23.78 -13.02 -8.79
CA SER A 8 -22.46 -13.44 -8.31
C SER A 8 -22.54 -13.54 -6.79
N ALA A 9 -22.46 -14.77 -6.27
CA ALA A 9 -22.17 -14.97 -4.86
C ALA A 9 -20.85 -14.27 -4.51
N PRO A 10 -20.69 -13.74 -3.28
CA PRO A 10 -19.42 -13.19 -2.85
C PRO A 10 -18.33 -14.27 -2.97
N PRO A 11 -17.11 -13.92 -3.40
CA PRO A 11 -16.03 -14.88 -3.53
C PRO A 11 -15.79 -15.58 -2.19
N ALA A 12 -15.63 -16.90 -2.23
CA ALA A 12 -15.30 -17.67 -1.05
C ALA A 12 -14.00 -17.15 -0.42
N ALA A 13 -13.94 -17.13 0.91
CA ALA A 13 -12.73 -16.74 1.63
C ALA A 13 -11.55 -17.63 1.22
N PRO A 14 -10.33 -17.07 1.11
CA PRO A 14 -9.16 -17.86 0.74
C PRO A 14 -8.86 -18.92 1.80
N THR A 15 -8.35 -20.07 1.36
CA THR A 15 -7.78 -21.06 2.27
C THR A 15 -6.53 -20.51 2.96
N ASN A 16 -6.16 -21.08 4.10
CA ASN A 16 -4.93 -20.69 4.80
C ASN A 16 -3.68 -20.82 3.93
N SER A 17 -3.63 -21.80 3.03
CA SER A 17 -2.50 -21.99 2.11
C SER A 17 -2.44 -20.91 1.04
N GLU A 18 -3.59 -20.50 0.49
CA GLU A 18 -3.67 -19.41 -0.49
C GLU A 18 -3.33 -18.07 0.15
N LEU A 19 -3.88 -17.81 1.34
CA LEU A 19 -3.56 -16.63 2.13
C LEU A 19 -2.07 -16.60 2.47
N GLY A 20 -1.52 -17.70 2.97
CA GLY A 20 -0.10 -17.83 3.31
C GLY A 20 0.80 -17.57 2.10
N ARG A 21 0.49 -18.16 0.94
CA ARG A 21 1.23 -17.91 -0.31
C ARG A 21 1.18 -16.44 -0.70
N HIS A 22 0.00 -15.83 -0.65
CA HIS A 22 -0.17 -14.42 -1.00
C HIS A 22 0.65 -13.50 -0.08
N LEU A 23 0.54 -13.69 1.25
CA LEU A 23 1.27 -12.90 2.24
C LEU A 23 2.78 -13.05 2.09
N LEU A 24 3.27 -14.28 1.82
CA LEU A 24 4.69 -14.53 1.54
C LEU A 24 5.16 -13.84 0.26
N THR A 25 4.35 -13.81 -0.80
CA THR A 25 4.66 -13.09 -2.03
C THR A 25 4.79 -11.57 -1.77
N VAL A 26 3.82 -10.97 -1.09
CA VAL A 26 3.87 -9.53 -0.72
C VAL A 26 5.10 -9.23 0.14
N ARG A 27 5.38 -10.08 1.13
CA ARG A 27 6.58 -9.97 1.97
C ARG A 27 7.86 -10.06 1.14
N GLY A 28 7.90 -10.93 0.12
CA GLY A 28 9.01 -11.05 -0.82
C GLY A 28 9.29 -9.74 -1.57
N PHE A 29 8.25 -9.06 -2.05
CA PHE A 29 8.41 -7.75 -2.70
C PHE A 29 9.00 -6.69 -1.76
N HIS A 30 8.55 -6.62 -0.50
CA HIS A 30 9.14 -5.71 0.49
C HIS A 30 10.65 -5.97 0.68
N PHE A 31 11.07 -7.24 0.68
CA PHE A 31 12.48 -7.62 0.77
C PHE A 31 13.27 -7.19 -0.46
N VAL A 32 12.79 -7.49 -1.67
CA VAL A 32 13.48 -7.17 -2.93
C VAL A 32 13.63 -5.67 -3.11
N PHE A 33 12.53 -4.90 -3.02
CA PHE A 33 12.60 -3.45 -3.23
C PHE A 33 13.31 -2.73 -2.10
N GLY A 34 13.22 -3.23 -0.87
CA GLY A 34 14.00 -2.71 0.24
C GLY A 34 15.51 -2.90 0.04
N ALA A 35 15.93 -4.06 -0.48
CA ALA A 35 17.33 -4.32 -0.83
C ALA A 35 17.83 -3.46 -2.00
N LEU A 36 16.94 -3.09 -2.93
CA LEU A 36 17.22 -2.12 -4.00
C LEU A 36 17.21 -0.65 -3.54
N GLY A 37 17.05 -0.42 -2.24
CA GLY A 37 17.20 0.89 -1.62
C GLY A 37 15.92 1.69 -1.45
N ASP A 38 14.73 1.10 -1.66
CA ASP A 38 13.46 1.77 -1.36
C ASP A 38 13.23 1.88 0.17
N PRO A 39 13.20 3.09 0.75
CA PRO A 39 13.08 3.29 2.19
C PRO A 39 11.68 2.92 2.71
N TYR A 40 10.63 3.03 1.88
CA TYR A 40 9.28 2.62 2.26
C TYR A 40 9.19 1.09 2.33
N ALA A 41 9.76 0.38 1.36
CA ALA A 41 9.83 -1.08 1.40
C ALA A 41 10.66 -1.59 2.60
N ARG A 42 11.77 -0.91 2.92
CA ARG A 42 12.58 -1.17 4.13
C ARG A 42 11.76 -0.98 5.42
N ARG A 43 10.97 0.10 5.51
CA ARG A 43 10.07 0.34 6.65
C ARG A 43 9.05 -0.79 6.82
N LEU A 44 8.42 -1.23 5.72
CA LEU A 44 7.45 -2.34 5.72
C LEU A 44 8.09 -3.71 6.04
N ARG A 45 9.41 -3.85 5.86
CA ARG A 45 10.17 -5.01 6.31
C ARG A 45 10.26 -5.10 7.84
N GLY A 46 10.09 -3.97 8.54
CA GLY A 46 10.23 -3.88 10.00
C GLY A 46 11.63 -3.44 10.42
N GLU A 47 12.33 -2.67 9.60
CA GLU A 47 13.60 -2.07 9.99
C GLU A 47 13.41 -1.06 11.13
N ALA A 48 14.25 -1.16 12.16
CA ALA A 48 14.05 -0.46 13.44
C ALA A 48 14.44 1.02 13.40
N ASP A 49 15.44 1.36 12.57
CA ASP A 49 15.94 2.72 12.44
C ASP A 49 15.05 3.56 11.51
N HIS A 50 13.92 4.00 12.06
CA HIS A 50 12.93 4.79 11.36
C HIS A 50 13.35 6.25 11.13
N LEU A 51 14.28 6.78 11.93
CA LEU A 51 14.75 8.16 11.78
C LEU A 51 15.60 8.29 10.52
N SER A 52 16.58 7.41 10.34
CA SER A 52 17.40 7.36 9.12
C SER A 52 16.55 7.07 7.88
N LEU A 53 15.52 6.23 7.99
CA LEU A 53 14.58 6.02 6.88
C LEU A 53 13.78 7.28 6.54
N GLY A 54 13.38 8.08 7.53
CA GLY A 54 12.72 9.36 7.32
C GLY A 54 13.62 10.38 6.61
N GLU A 55 14.91 10.41 6.93
CA GLU A 55 15.92 11.21 6.21
C GLU A 55 16.01 10.79 4.74
N LEU A 56 16.16 9.49 4.48
CA LEU A 56 16.22 8.95 3.12
C LEU A 56 14.95 9.23 2.31
N VAL A 57 13.78 9.30 2.95
CA VAL A 57 12.53 9.70 2.30
C VAL A 57 12.56 11.19 1.94
N ARG A 58 13.00 12.06 2.85
CA ARG A 58 13.10 13.51 2.61
C ARG A 58 14.12 13.84 1.52
N ASP A 59 15.23 13.11 1.45
CA ASP A 59 16.24 13.29 0.40
C ASP A 59 15.70 12.97 -1.01
N ARG A 60 14.62 12.19 -1.11
CA ARG A 60 13.92 11.90 -2.38
C ARG A 60 12.93 12.98 -2.79
N GLY A 61 12.79 14.04 -1.98
CA GLY A 61 11.88 15.15 -2.21
C GLY A 61 10.59 15.08 -1.37
N PRO A 62 9.76 16.12 -1.46
CA PRO A 62 8.57 16.29 -0.61
C PRO A 62 7.50 15.22 -0.84
N LEU A 63 7.45 14.63 -2.04
CA LEU A 63 6.57 13.53 -2.39
C LEU A 63 7.23 12.68 -3.47
N HIS A 64 7.33 11.37 -3.27
CA HIS A 64 7.89 10.47 -4.27
C HIS A 64 7.09 9.17 -4.38
N ARG A 65 7.24 8.48 -5.51
CA ARG A 65 6.61 7.18 -5.73
C ARG A 65 7.57 6.05 -5.37
N SER A 66 7.15 5.19 -4.45
CA SER A 66 7.86 3.95 -4.11
C SER A 66 7.84 2.98 -5.29
N ALA A 67 8.84 2.09 -5.35
CA ALA A 67 8.85 0.95 -6.26
C ALA A 67 7.69 -0.03 -6.01
N LEU A 68 7.05 0.03 -4.83
CA LEU A 68 5.81 -0.68 -4.50
C LEU A 68 4.55 0.01 -5.08
N GLY A 69 4.70 1.15 -5.75
CA GLY A 69 3.62 1.88 -6.41
C GLY A 69 2.93 2.94 -5.54
N THR A 70 3.15 2.91 -4.23
CA THR A 70 2.60 3.85 -3.24
C THR A 70 3.30 5.21 -3.29
N TRP A 71 2.55 6.30 -3.11
CA TRP A 71 3.09 7.64 -2.88
C TRP A 71 3.53 7.80 -1.42
N VAL A 72 4.73 8.36 -1.20
CA VAL A 72 5.37 8.44 0.12
C VAL A 72 5.88 9.85 0.35
N THR A 73 5.58 10.40 1.53
CA THR A 73 6.13 11.66 2.03
C THR A 73 6.62 11.49 3.47
N ALA A 74 7.64 12.24 3.82
CA ALA A 74 8.04 12.53 5.21
C ALA A 74 8.32 14.04 5.39
N ASP A 75 7.86 14.86 4.45
CA ASP A 75 7.93 16.31 4.54
C ASP A 75 6.77 16.84 5.39
N GLY A 76 7.06 17.77 6.30
CA GLY A 76 6.09 18.25 7.28
C GLY A 76 4.94 19.04 6.65
N GLU A 77 5.26 19.96 5.74
CA GLU A 77 4.26 20.80 5.06
C GLU A 77 3.35 19.95 4.16
N THR A 78 3.96 19.09 3.34
CA THR A 78 3.21 18.15 2.49
C THR A 78 2.34 17.21 3.33
N SER A 79 2.86 16.67 4.43
CA SER A 79 2.09 15.77 5.30
C SER A 79 0.89 16.47 5.93
N ALA A 80 1.07 17.68 6.44
CA ALA A 80 -0.02 18.46 7.02
C ALA A 80 -1.13 18.72 5.98
N GLY A 81 -0.77 19.16 4.77
CA GLY A 81 -1.74 19.40 3.69
C GLY A 81 -2.51 18.14 3.28
N LEU A 82 -1.83 16.99 3.17
CA LEU A 82 -2.48 15.73 2.80
C LEU A 82 -3.40 15.19 3.90
N LEU A 83 -3.09 15.42 5.18
CA LEU A 83 -3.90 14.98 6.31
C LEU A 83 -5.17 15.84 6.49
N ASP A 84 -5.12 17.11 6.09
CA ASP A 84 -6.26 18.02 6.13
C ASP A 84 -7.15 17.95 4.87
N ASP A 85 -6.69 17.28 3.80
CA ASP A 85 -7.42 17.18 2.54
C ASP A 85 -8.64 16.23 2.65
N PRO A 86 -9.89 16.72 2.49
CA PRO A 86 -11.10 15.91 2.61
C PRO A 86 -11.25 14.81 1.53
N LEU A 87 -10.50 14.90 0.43
CA LEU A 87 -10.48 13.86 -0.60
C LEU A 87 -9.66 12.64 -0.16
N LEU A 88 -8.74 12.82 0.79
CA LEU A 88 -7.85 11.78 1.29
C LEU A 88 -8.37 11.24 2.61
N GLY A 89 -8.51 9.92 2.66
CA GLY A 89 -8.93 9.22 3.87
C GLY A 89 -8.86 7.71 3.70
N PRO A 90 -8.92 6.94 4.79
CA PRO A 90 -8.94 5.48 4.71
C PRO A 90 -10.17 5.02 3.91
N ARG A 91 -9.95 4.41 2.75
CA ARG A 91 -11.00 3.79 1.94
C ARG A 91 -10.63 2.34 1.70
N HIS A 92 -11.58 1.44 1.89
CA HIS A 92 -11.45 0.07 1.43
C HIS A 92 -11.82 0.03 -0.06
N PRO A 93 -10.96 -0.47 -0.96
CA PRO A 93 -11.23 -0.43 -2.40
C PRO A 93 -12.45 -1.28 -2.82
N ALA A 94 -12.89 -2.25 -2.01
CA ALA A 94 -14.12 -3.02 -2.31
C ALA A 94 -15.44 -2.23 -2.13
N SER A 95 -15.38 -0.94 -1.74
CA SER A 95 -16.55 -0.07 -1.69
C SER A 95 -16.95 0.52 -3.05
N GLU A 96 -16.13 0.36 -4.10
CA GLU A 96 -16.41 0.89 -5.46
C GLU A 96 -17.11 -0.13 -6.39
N GLY A 97 -17.87 -1.06 -5.83
CA GLY A 97 -18.50 -2.17 -6.57
C GLY A 97 -19.95 -2.49 -6.21
N LEU A 98 -20.73 -1.52 -5.70
CA LEU A 98 -22.19 -1.64 -5.61
C LEU A 98 -22.85 -0.28 -5.91
N GLN A 99 -23.01 0.02 -7.19
CA GLN A 99 -23.98 0.97 -7.72
C GLN A 99 -24.76 0.26 -8.82
#